data_AF-A0A3N4MWR2-F1
#
_entry.id   AF-A0A3N4MWR2-F1
#
_cell.length_a   1.000
_cell.length_b   1.000
_cell.length_c   1.000
_cell.angle_alpha   90.00
_cell.angle_beta   90.00
_cell.angle_gamma   90.00
#
_symmetry.space_group_name_H-M   'P 1'
#
loop_
_entity.id
_entity.type
_entity.pdbx_description
1 polymer ?
#
loop_
_entity_poly.entity_id
_entity_poly.type
_entity_poly.pdbx_seq_one_letter_code
_entity_poly.pdbx_strand_id
1 'polypeptide(L)'
;MTKNPELRFKRGETVEITVLFDILDDYGISSLTGVTAVAQLRRKHGGDTVADFDVSVYPETPRVLLTLTAGVCAALDAGQYVTDVMFTRLSDGLTQYSSDIAVNIIKSTSHAD
;
A
#
# COMPACT_ATOMS: atom_id res chain seq x y z
N MET A 1 8.89 0.23 21.59
CA MET A 1 9.11 0.03 20.14
C MET A 1 7.94 -0.77 19.61
N THR A 2 6.92 -0.09 19.10
CA THR A 2 5.80 -0.75 18.42
C THR A 2 6.33 -1.25 17.09
N LYS A 3 6.35 -2.56 16.85
CA LYS A 3 6.72 -3.10 15.53
C LYS A 3 5.67 -2.60 14.53
N ASN A 4 6.09 -1.93 13.46
CA ASN A 4 5.19 -1.69 12.32
C ASN A 4 4.65 -3.05 11.84
N PRO A 5 3.34 -3.15 11.55
CA PRO A 5 2.76 -4.38 11.05
C PRO A 5 3.44 -4.77 9.73
N GLU A 6 3.94 -6.00 9.68
CA GLU A 6 4.50 -6.61 8.46
C GLU A 6 3.40 -7.44 7.81
N LEU A 7 2.99 -7.08 6.60
CA LEU A 7 2.00 -7.84 5.83
C LEU A 7 2.68 -9.02 5.13
N ARG A 8 2.10 -10.22 5.25
CA ARG A 8 2.63 -11.45 4.65
C ARG A 8 1.58 -12.14 3.81
N PHE A 9 1.90 -12.45 2.56
CA PHE A 9 1.00 -13.18 1.66
C PHE A 9 1.76 -14.09 0.71
N LYS A 10 1.08 -15.12 0.18
CA LYS A 10 1.65 -16.04 -0.81
C LYS A 10 1.49 -15.47 -2.20
N ARG A 11 2.45 -15.80 -3.08
CA ARG A 11 2.34 -15.49 -4.51
C ARG A 11 1.07 -16.11 -5.11
N GLY A 12 0.42 -15.37 -6.00
CA GLY A 12 -0.78 -15.81 -6.71
C GLY A 12 -2.09 -15.62 -5.96
N GLU A 13 -2.07 -15.02 -4.77
CA GLU A 13 -3.27 -14.59 -4.06
C GLU A 13 -3.53 -13.09 -4.31
N THR A 14 -4.79 -12.68 -4.38
CA THR A 14 -5.14 -11.25 -4.34
C THR A 14 -4.87 -10.73 -2.94
N VAL A 15 -4.25 -9.55 -2.87
CA VAL A 15 -3.89 -8.89 -1.61
C VAL A 15 -4.66 -7.59 -1.51
N GLU A 16 -5.33 -7.40 -0.39
CA GLU A 16 -6.07 -6.19 -0.07
C GLU A 16 -5.56 -5.59 1.24
N ILE A 17 -5.20 -4.31 1.20
CA ILE A 17 -4.72 -3.56 2.35
C ILE A 17 -5.67 -2.39 2.58
N THR A 18 -6.32 -2.37 3.74
CA THR A 18 -7.08 -1.20 4.18
C THR A 18 -6.17 -0.31 5.01
N VAL A 19 -5.91 0.89 4.52
CA VAL A 19 -5.22 1.96 5.26
C VAL A 19 -6.29 2.87 5.84
N LEU A 20 -6.36 2.94 7.16
CA LEU A 20 -7.21 3.92 7.84
C LEU A 20 -6.52 5.28 7.80
N PHE A 21 -7.24 6.28 7.33
CA PHE A 21 -6.76 7.65 7.27
C PHE A 21 -7.10 8.34 8.59
N ASP A 22 -6.08 8.86 9.25
CA ASP A 22 -6.23 9.63 10.47
C ASP A 22 -5.44 10.92 10.37
N ILE A 23 -5.94 11.97 11.00
CA ILE A 23 -5.38 13.32 10.92
C ILE A 23 -4.54 13.54 12.17
N LEU A 24 -3.22 13.70 11.98
CA LEU A 24 -2.31 13.98 13.08
C LEU A 24 -2.04 15.48 13.27
N ASP A 25 -2.29 16.30 12.25
CA ASP A 25 -2.17 17.77 12.31
C ASP A 25 -3.09 18.52 11.33
N ASP A 26 -3.34 19.80 11.62
CA ASP A 26 -4.25 20.68 10.85
C ASP A 26 -3.58 21.36 9.63
N TYR A 27 -2.27 21.19 9.45
CA TYR A 27 -1.53 21.83 8.35
C TYR A 27 -1.50 20.96 7.09
N GLY A 28 -1.94 19.70 7.19
CA GLY A 28 -1.94 18.74 6.11
C GLY A 28 -3.24 18.55 5.35
N ILE A 29 -3.32 17.41 4.66
CA ILE A 29 -4.57 16.91 4.12
C ILE A 29 -5.43 16.50 5.31
N SER A 30 -6.52 17.23 5.55
CA SER A 30 -7.43 17.01 6.68
C SER A 30 -8.66 16.17 6.32
N SER A 31 -8.79 15.73 5.06
CA SER A 31 -9.88 14.87 4.60
C SER A 31 -9.48 14.18 3.30
N LEU A 32 -10.04 12.99 3.05
CA LEU A 32 -9.95 12.31 1.76
C LEU A 32 -10.91 12.89 0.69
N THR A 33 -11.78 13.83 1.05
CA THR A 33 -12.64 14.51 0.08
C THR A 33 -11.81 15.36 -0.87
N GLY A 34 -11.96 15.15 -2.18
CA GLY A 34 -11.17 15.87 -3.18
C GLY A 34 -9.68 15.49 -3.16
N VAL A 35 -9.36 14.27 -2.73
CA VAL A 35 -8.01 13.71 -2.72
C VAL A 35 -7.93 12.52 -3.64
N THR A 36 -6.85 12.44 -4.43
CA THR A 36 -6.43 11.22 -5.13
C THR A 36 -5.32 10.54 -4.35
N ALA A 37 -5.25 9.22 -4.44
CA ALA A 37 -4.19 8.44 -3.82
C ALA A 37 -3.55 7.47 -4.83
N VAL A 38 -2.24 7.29 -4.70
CA VAL A 38 -1.49 6.26 -5.44
C VAL A 38 -0.56 5.53 -4.46
N ALA A 39 -0.28 4.26 -4.75
CA ALA A 39 0.63 3.46 -3.93
C ALA A 39 1.47 2.56 -4.84
N GLN A 40 2.78 2.56 -4.60
CA GLN A 40 3.75 1.81 -5.38
C GLN A 40 4.45 0.78 -4.51
N LEU A 41 4.48 -0.45 -4.98
CA LEU A 41 5.26 -1.51 -4.35
C LEU A 41 6.72 -1.40 -4.82
N ARG A 42 7.64 -1.24 -3.87
CA ARG A 42 9.08 -1.14 -4.13
C ARG A 42 9.84 -2.25 -3.41
N ARG A 43 10.95 -2.72 -3.99
CA ARG A 43 11.87 -3.59 -3.25
C ARG A 43 12.47 -2.80 -2.09
N LYS A 44 12.43 -3.38 -0.89
CA LYS A 44 13.01 -2.73 0.31
C LYS A 44 14.50 -2.42 0.14
N HIS A 45 15.20 -3.27 -0.61
CA HIS A 45 16.60 -3.08 -0.99
C HIS A 45 16.66 -2.92 -2.51
N GLY A 46 17.11 -1.77 -3.00
CA GLY A 46 17.22 -1.46 -4.43
C GLY A 46 16.29 -0.33 -4.90
N GLY A 47 15.21 -0.03 -4.17
CA GLY A 47 14.40 1.19 -4.38
C GLY A 47 13.49 1.19 -5.61
N ASP A 48 13.69 0.28 -6.56
CA ASP A 48 12.88 0.21 -7.78
C ASP A 48 11.43 -0.18 -7.50
N THR A 49 10.51 0.53 -8.14
CA THR A 49 9.09 0.17 -8.22
C THR A 49 8.94 -1.09 -9.07
N VAL A 50 8.24 -2.09 -8.51
CA VAL A 50 8.02 -3.39 -9.14
C VAL A 50 6.56 -3.64 -9.51
N ALA A 51 5.63 -2.88 -8.92
CA ALA A 51 4.20 -2.92 -9.21
C ALA A 51 3.53 -1.67 -8.66
N ASP A 52 2.39 -1.31 -9.24
CA ASP A 52 1.46 -0.33 -8.68
C ASP A 52 0.27 -1.08 -8.05
N PHE A 53 -0.25 -0.53 -6.95
CA PHE A 53 -1.54 -0.99 -6.41
C PHE A 53 -2.68 -0.33 -7.18
N ASP A 54 -3.77 -1.07 -7.36
CA ASP A 54 -5.05 -0.45 -7.63
C ASP A 54 -5.51 0.24 -6.34
N VAL A 55 -5.87 1.52 -6.43
CA VAL A 55 -6.20 2.35 -5.26
C VAL A 55 -7.64 2.83 -5.32
N SER A 56 -8.41 2.54 -4.27
CA SER A 56 -9.77 3.08 -4.08
C SER A 56 -9.82 3.93 -2.82
N VAL A 57 -10.22 5.20 -2.98
CA VAL A 57 -10.37 6.16 -1.88
C VAL A 57 -11.82 6.21 -1.44
N TYR A 58 -12.08 6.10 -0.14
CA TYR A 58 -13.41 6.18 0.44
C TYR A 58 -13.50 7.35 1.42
N PRO A 59 -13.94 8.55 0.99
CA PRO A 59 -13.97 9.72 1.86
C PRO A 59 -14.95 9.61 3.03
N GLU A 60 -16.11 9.00 2.79
CA GLU A 60 -17.19 8.84 3.79
C GLU A 60 -16.84 7.87 4.93
N THR A 61 -15.86 6.98 4.67
CA THR A 61 -15.33 6.04 5.66
C THR A 61 -13.83 6.16 5.58
N PRO A 62 -13.18 7.13 6.27
CA PRO A 62 -11.86 7.68 5.93
C PRO A 62 -10.79 6.60 5.83
N ARG A 63 -10.71 5.97 4.66
CA ARG A 63 -9.88 4.80 4.39
C ARG A 63 -9.53 4.75 2.91
N VAL A 64 -8.41 4.09 2.65
CA VAL A 64 -7.95 3.75 1.32
C VAL A 64 -7.81 2.24 1.25
N LEU A 65 -8.34 1.65 0.17
CA LEU A 65 -8.11 0.25 -0.17
C LEU A 65 -7.03 0.18 -1.25
N LEU A 66 -5.97 -0.58 -0.96
CA LEU A 66 -4.92 -0.91 -1.90
C LEU A 66 -5.09 -2.37 -2.31
N THR A 67 -5.13 -2.65 -3.61
CA THR A 67 -5.28 -4.00 -4.13
C THR A 67 -4.12 -4.36 -5.05
N LEU A 68 -3.52 -5.52 -4.82
CA LEU A 68 -2.71 -6.22 -5.82
C LEU A 68 -3.46 -7.46 -6.26
N THR A 69 -3.71 -7.57 -7.55
CA THR A 69 -4.40 -8.74 -8.10
C THR A 69 -3.51 -9.99 -8.00
N ALA A 70 -4.15 -11.16 -7.93
CA ALA A 70 -3.45 -12.45 -7.98
C ALA A 70 -2.44 -12.56 -9.14
N GLY A 71 -2.76 -11.99 -10.32
CA GLY A 71 -1.85 -11.98 -11.47
C GLY A 71 -0.58 -11.17 -11.22
N VAL A 72 -0.71 -9.97 -10.64
CA VAL A 72 0.44 -9.15 -10.24
C VAL A 72 1.25 -9.87 -9.16
N CYS A 73 0.60 -10.38 -8.11
CA CYS A 73 1.26 -11.12 -7.03
C CYS A 73 1.98 -12.39 -7.51
N ALA A 74 1.50 -13.05 -8.57
CA ALA A 74 2.16 -14.19 -9.18
C ALA A 74 3.47 -13.80 -9.89
N ALA A 75 3.52 -12.61 -10.50
CA ALA A 75 4.70 -12.11 -11.21
C ALA A 75 5.82 -11.61 -10.28
N LEU A 76 5.48 -11.27 -9.03
CA LEU A 76 6.45 -10.78 -8.04
C LEU A 76 7.33 -11.90 -7.48
N ASP A 77 8.59 -11.58 -7.20
CA ASP A 77 9.50 -12.47 -6.50
C ASP A 77 9.18 -12.52 -5.00
N ALA A 78 9.51 -13.65 -4.35
CA ALA A 78 9.48 -13.70 -2.90
C ALA A 78 10.55 -12.77 -2.31
N GLY A 79 10.23 -12.04 -1.24
CA GLY A 79 11.16 -11.10 -0.62
C GLY A 79 10.50 -9.96 0.16
N GLN A 80 11.34 -9.03 0.62
CA GLN A 80 10.92 -7.85 1.37
C GLN A 80 10.67 -6.66 0.46
N TYR A 81 9.50 -6.05 0.64
CA TYR A 81 9.00 -4.91 -0.09
C TYR A 81 8.51 -3.84 0.88
N VAL A 82 8.36 -2.63 0.35
CA VAL A 82 7.76 -1.50 1.04
C VAL A 82 6.75 -0.83 0.12
N THR A 83 5.69 -0.29 0.70
CA THR A 83 4.76 0.61 0.02
C THR A 83 4.41 1.74 0.96
N ASP A 84 4.17 2.90 0.40
CA ASP A 84 3.56 4.06 1.03
C ASP A 84 2.38 4.50 0.16
N VAL A 85 1.52 5.35 0.71
CA VAL A 85 0.42 5.98 -0.02
C VAL A 85 0.77 7.45 -0.21
N MET A 86 0.85 7.89 -1.46
CA MET A 86 0.94 9.30 -1.82
C MET A 86 -0.47 9.84 -2.03
N PHE A 87 -0.85 10.80 -1.19
CA PHE A 87 -2.10 11.53 -1.27
C PHE A 87 -1.85 12.87 -1.96
N THR A 88 -2.72 13.25 -2.90
CA THR A 88 -2.68 14.57 -3.55
C THR A 88 -4.03 15.24 -3.43
N ARG A 89 -4.05 16.41 -2.80
CA ARG A 89 -5.26 17.26 -2.70
C ARG A 89 -5.48 17.99 -4.02
N LEU A 90 -6.65 17.80 -4.62
CA LEU A 90 -6.95 18.31 -5.96
C LEU A 90 -7.12 19.83 -6.01
N SER A 91 -7.47 20.47 -4.88
CA SER A 91 -7.73 21.91 -4.85
C SER A 91 -6.48 22.78 -5.03
N ASP A 92 -5.33 22.29 -4.57
CA ASP A 92 -4.08 23.08 -4.53
C ASP A 92 -2.81 22.26 -4.85
N GLY A 93 -2.94 20.96 -5.11
CA GLY A 93 -1.83 20.08 -5.43
C GLY A 93 -0.94 19.72 -4.23
N LEU A 94 -1.39 19.96 -3.00
CA LEU A 94 -0.65 19.52 -1.82
C LEU A 94 -0.47 17.99 -1.85
N THR A 95 0.77 17.54 -1.72
CA THR A 95 1.11 16.12 -1.65
C THR A 95 1.60 15.73 -0.26
N GLN A 96 1.10 14.61 0.26
CA GLN A 96 1.53 14.01 1.52
C GLN A 96 1.68 12.50 1.38
N TYR A 97 2.57 11.92 2.18
CA TYR A 97 2.87 10.49 2.17
C TYR A 97 2.47 9.87 3.49
N SER A 98 1.94 8.65 3.46
CA SER A 98 1.87 7.81 4.66
C SER A 98 3.26 7.40 5.12
N SER A 99 3.36 6.89 6.35
CA SER A 99 4.52 6.09 6.75
C SER A 99 4.66 4.83 5.88
N ASP A 100 5.86 4.29 5.81
CA ASP A 100 6.13 3.02 5.13
C ASP A 100 5.35 1.86 5.75
N ILE A 101 4.72 1.09 4.87
CA ILE A 101 4.07 -0.19 5.15
C ILE A 101 5.00 -1.31 4.68
N ALA A 102 5.46 -2.14 5.61
CA ALA A 102 6.32 -3.28 5.30
C ALA A 102 5.50 -4.44 4.71
N VAL A 103 5.95 -4.95 3.57
CA VAL A 103 5.30 -6.06 2.85
C VAL A 103 6.32 -7.18 2.63
N ASN A 104 5.93 -8.43 2.88
CA ASN A 104 6.79 -9.58 2.69
C ASN A 104 6.05 -10.68 1.91
N ILE A 105 6.57 -10.98 0.74
CA ILE A 105 6.00 -11.99 -0.17
C ILE A 105 6.71 -13.30 0.12
N ILE A 106 5.96 -14.30 0.58
CA ILE A 106 6.52 -15.61 0.89
C ILE A 106 6.42 -16.53 -0.33
N LYS A 107 7.45 -17.37 -0.50
CA LYS A 107 7.44 -18.43 -1.51
C LYS A 107 6.28 -19.37 -1.21
N SER A 108 5.45 -19.67 -2.21
CA SER A 108 4.46 -20.74 -2.07
C SER A 108 5.20 -22.07 -1.96
N THR A 109 5.14 -22.72 -0.81
CA THR A 109 5.56 -24.11 -0.64
C THR A 109 4.29 -24.96 -0.64
N SER A 110 3.87 -25.46 -1.80
CA SER A 110 2.99 -26.63 -1.82
C SER A 110 3.83 -27.81 -1.33
N HIS A 111 3.65 -28.25 -0.08
CA HIS A 111 3.80 -29.67 0.19
C HIS A 111 2.58 -30.31 -0.46
N ALA A 112 2.79 -30.94 -1.62
CA ALA A 112 1.87 -31.94 -2.11
C ALA A 112 2.26 -33.22 -1.38
N ASP A 113 1.44 -33.64 -0.42
CA ASP A 113 1.43 -35.02 0.07
C ASP A 113 0.80 -35.94 -0.99
#